data_AF-A0AB39R2Q2-F1
#
_entry.id   AF-A0AB39R2Q2-F1
#
_cell.length_a   1.000
_cell.length_b   1.000
_cell.length_c   1.000
_cell.angle_alpha   90.00
_cell.angle_beta   90.00
_cell.angle_gamma   90.00
#
_symmetry.space_group_name_H-M   'P 1'
#
loop_
_entity.id
_entity.type
_entity.pdbx_description
1 polymer ?
#
loop_
_entity_poly.entity_id
_entity_poly.type
_entity_poly.pdbx_seq_one_letter_code
_entity_poly.pdbx_strand_id
1 'polypeptide(L)'
;MIRAASTPPAPRQETIGTAPDRARVVLYTSSQDYRVATQTLAGLQDFAARRGWLVVHKVYDLAPAHTPLRDRTGWLAVRYLLAAGGATGFVVPDEREIAWHSGDLDALRSWLLSLPAFAACAYPRAGRGPCGHTPPSARAPGDDVGLTLFPVPAGRFWERVYALHPLSVRQVREAAWTYLVLSGWPGDIVAAIEVLARLAYNAVVHARPVDGAAARMVVRLTLSEHDALLVDVEDPRPDFPHSAAAIAGVLGSGLLEARRLGAKVSWVLSADGTGKSVRALLLAEPTHG
;
A
#
# COMPACT_ATOMS: atom_id res chain seq x y z
N MET A 1 39.26 -24.48 34.52
CA MET A 1 38.72 -24.96 33.22
C MET A 1 37.94 -23.82 32.58
N ILE A 2 38.54 -23.10 31.62
CA ILE A 2 37.88 -21.99 30.91
C ILE A 2 37.14 -22.60 29.71
N ARG A 3 35.81 -22.47 29.70
CA ARG A 3 34.94 -22.98 28.65
C ARG A 3 35.07 -22.05 27.43
N ALA A 4 35.68 -22.56 26.35
CA ALA A 4 35.79 -21.82 25.09
C ALA A 4 34.38 -21.49 24.57
N ALA A 5 34.11 -20.21 24.35
CA ALA A 5 32.87 -19.74 23.76
C ALA A 5 32.83 -20.16 22.28
N SER A 6 31.97 -21.12 21.95
CA SER A 6 31.74 -21.53 20.56
C SER A 6 31.23 -20.35 19.76
N THR A 7 32.01 -19.94 18.75
CA THR A 7 31.60 -18.92 17.78
C THR A 7 30.35 -19.42 17.03
N PRO A 8 29.24 -18.66 17.00
CA PRO A 8 28.05 -19.08 16.28
C PRO A 8 28.36 -19.19 14.78
N PRO A 9 27.84 -20.23 14.08
CA PRO A 9 28.06 -20.41 12.66
C PRO A 9 27.55 -19.18 11.89
N ALA A 10 28.32 -18.76 10.88
CA ALA A 10 27.90 -17.66 10.01
C ALA A 10 26.53 -18.01 9.37
N PRO A 11 25.57 -17.07 9.34
CA PRO A 11 24.28 -17.32 8.73
C PRO A 11 24.47 -17.69 7.25
N ARG A 12 23.87 -18.81 6.84
CA ARG A 12 23.87 -19.25 5.45
C ARG A 12 23.06 -18.23 4.64
N GLN A 13 23.71 -17.61 3.67
CA GLN A 13 23.02 -16.80 2.66
C GLN A 13 22.42 -17.75 1.64
N GLU A 14 21.10 -17.72 1.50
CA GLU A 14 20.40 -18.55 0.53
C GLU A 14 20.27 -17.76 -0.78
N THR A 15 21.01 -18.23 -1.78
CA THR A 15 20.92 -17.75 -3.16
C THR A 15 20.38 -18.89 -3.99
N ILE A 16 19.30 -18.64 -4.72
CA ILE A 16 18.75 -19.59 -5.68
C ILE A 16 19.36 -19.28 -7.03
N GLY A 17 20.15 -20.21 -7.58
CA GLY A 17 20.92 -20.02 -8.80
C GLY A 17 22.33 -19.47 -8.55
N THR A 18 23.06 -19.15 -9.63
CA THR A 18 24.43 -18.62 -9.57
C THR A 18 24.43 -17.14 -9.97
N ALA A 19 24.81 -16.26 -9.06
CA ALA A 19 24.91 -14.83 -9.34
C ALA A 19 26.21 -14.52 -10.11
N PRO A 20 26.17 -13.81 -11.25
CA PRO A 20 27.37 -13.39 -11.96
C PRO A 20 28.08 -12.24 -11.24
N ASP A 21 29.39 -12.08 -11.48
CA ASP A 21 30.26 -11.06 -10.86
C ASP A 21 29.83 -9.59 -11.11
N ARG A 22 28.90 -9.36 -12.05
CA ARG A 22 28.30 -8.05 -12.36
C ARG A 22 26.80 -8.17 -12.60
N ALA A 23 26.09 -8.77 -11.65
CA ALA A 23 24.65 -8.93 -11.76
C ALA A 23 23.91 -7.59 -11.89
N ARG A 24 22.90 -7.58 -12.77
CA ARG A 24 21.89 -6.52 -12.88
C ARG A 24 20.67 -6.98 -12.09
N VAL A 25 20.36 -6.32 -10.98
CA VAL A 25 19.34 -6.80 -10.05
C VAL A 25 18.15 -5.85 -9.92
N VAL A 26 16.96 -6.43 -9.77
CA VAL A 26 15.77 -5.72 -9.31
C VAL A 26 15.65 -5.89 -7.80
N LEU A 27 15.38 -4.80 -7.08
CA LEU A 27 15.05 -4.88 -5.65
C LEU A 27 13.53 -4.98 -5.51
N TYR A 28 13.06 -5.93 -4.72
CA TYR A 28 11.63 -6.17 -4.51
C TYR A 28 11.30 -6.27 -3.02
N THR A 29 10.19 -5.66 -2.61
CA THR A 29 9.57 -5.93 -1.31
C THR A 29 8.04 -5.80 -1.34
N SER A 30 7.34 -6.49 -0.44
CA SER A 30 5.90 -6.34 -0.23
C SER A 30 5.62 -5.90 1.19
N SER A 31 5.02 -4.74 1.37
CA SER A 31 4.69 -4.20 2.69
C SER A 31 3.40 -3.41 2.61
N GLN A 32 2.54 -3.53 3.62
CA GLN A 32 1.34 -2.70 3.71
C GLN A 32 1.64 -1.23 4.03
N ASP A 33 2.87 -0.94 4.50
CA ASP A 33 3.34 0.40 4.82
C ASP A 33 4.43 0.84 3.82
N TYR A 34 4.21 1.97 3.14
CA TYR A 34 5.12 2.53 2.15
C TYR A 34 6.48 2.97 2.75
N ARG A 35 6.51 3.40 4.02
CA ARG A 35 7.75 3.81 4.70
C ARG A 35 8.61 2.59 4.96
N VAL A 36 7.98 1.52 5.44
CA VAL A 36 8.65 0.23 5.63
C VAL A 36 9.16 -0.30 4.29
N ALA A 37 8.35 -0.25 3.22
CA ALA A 37 8.81 -0.64 1.88
C ALA A 37 10.03 0.18 1.42
N THR A 38 9.99 1.50 1.58
CA THR A 38 11.08 2.39 1.19
C THR A 38 12.35 2.13 1.99
N GLN A 39 12.23 1.95 3.30
CA GLN A 39 13.35 1.63 4.19
C GLN A 39 13.95 0.26 3.86
N THR A 40 13.11 -0.74 3.61
CA THR A 40 13.54 -2.07 3.18
C THR A 40 14.32 -1.97 1.86
N LEU A 41 13.78 -1.27 0.85
CA LEU A 41 14.46 -1.07 -0.44
C LEU A 41 15.83 -0.38 -0.30
N ALA A 42 15.98 0.56 0.64
CA ALA A 42 17.28 1.16 0.94
C ALA A 42 18.27 0.11 1.49
N GLY A 43 17.83 -0.73 2.43
CA GLY A 43 18.65 -1.84 2.94
C GLY A 43 19.03 -2.87 1.88
N LEU A 44 18.11 -3.19 0.96
CA LEU A 44 18.38 -4.07 -0.19
C LEU A 44 19.38 -3.44 -1.16
N GLN A 45 19.33 -2.13 -1.36
CA GLN A 45 20.30 -1.42 -2.20
C GLN A 45 21.70 -1.50 -1.60
N ASP A 46 21.85 -1.28 -0.29
CA ASP A 46 23.15 -1.41 0.38
C ASP A 46 23.70 -2.85 0.27
N PHE A 47 22.81 -3.84 0.36
CA PHE A 47 23.16 -5.25 0.17
C PHE A 47 23.64 -5.56 -1.26
N ALA A 48 22.98 -5.01 -2.28
CA ALA A 48 23.39 -5.17 -3.68
C ALA A 48 24.73 -4.44 -3.96
N ALA A 49 24.88 -3.21 -3.44
CA ALA A 49 26.10 -2.41 -3.60
C ALA A 49 27.34 -3.12 -3.02
N ARG A 50 27.22 -3.74 -1.83
CA ARG A 50 28.31 -4.53 -1.22
C ARG A 50 28.76 -5.74 -2.04
N ARG A 51 27.93 -6.20 -2.98
CA ARG A 51 28.29 -7.29 -3.91
C ARG A 51 28.71 -6.82 -5.29
N GLY A 52 28.81 -5.49 -5.50
CA GLY A 52 29.10 -4.94 -6.82
C GLY A 52 27.98 -5.18 -7.84
N TRP A 53 26.76 -5.44 -7.37
CA TRP A 53 25.60 -5.63 -8.25
C TRP A 53 25.00 -4.27 -8.64
N LEU A 54 24.59 -4.15 -9.91
CA LEU A 54 23.93 -2.95 -10.44
C LEU A 54 22.42 -3.04 -10.21
N VAL A 55 21.87 -2.12 -9.42
CA VAL A 55 20.41 -2.02 -9.24
C VAL A 55 19.79 -1.34 -10.46
N VAL A 56 19.02 -2.10 -11.24
CA VAL A 56 18.35 -1.58 -12.45
C VAL A 56 16.94 -1.07 -12.18
N HIS A 57 16.29 -1.57 -11.12
CA HIS A 57 14.95 -1.14 -10.75
C HIS A 57 14.66 -1.42 -9.27
N LYS A 58 13.78 -0.61 -8.67
CA LYS A 58 13.26 -0.81 -7.32
C LYS A 58 11.75 -0.89 -7.40
N VAL A 59 11.19 -2.00 -6.94
CA VAL A 59 9.75 -2.23 -6.98
C VAL A 59 9.25 -2.59 -5.59
N TYR A 60 8.05 -2.15 -5.25
CA TYR A 60 7.34 -2.65 -4.09
C TYR A 60 5.87 -2.84 -4.39
N ASP A 61 5.21 -3.68 -3.58
CA ASP A 61 3.76 -3.78 -3.54
C ASP A 61 3.24 -3.32 -2.19
N LEU A 62 2.19 -2.49 -2.21
CA LEU A 62 1.41 -2.11 -1.02
C LEU A 62 0.36 -3.18 -0.70
N ALA A 63 0.84 -4.43 -0.58
CA ALA A 63 0.00 -5.59 -0.37
C ALA A 63 0.57 -6.45 0.77
N PRO A 64 -0.29 -7.14 1.54
CA PRO A 64 0.15 -8.16 2.47
C PRO A 64 1.01 -9.25 1.79
N ALA A 65 1.97 -9.80 2.53
CA ALA A 65 2.83 -10.89 2.03
C ALA A 65 2.10 -12.19 1.68
N HIS A 66 0.81 -12.34 2.06
CA HIS A 66 -0.03 -13.47 1.66
C HIS A 66 -0.85 -13.20 0.38
N THR A 67 -0.83 -11.98 -0.17
CA THR A 67 -1.50 -11.70 -1.45
C THR A 67 -0.84 -12.53 -2.56
N PRO A 68 -1.58 -13.22 -3.44
CA PRO A 68 -0.96 -14.02 -4.49
C PRO A 68 -0.04 -13.20 -5.39
N LEU A 69 1.13 -13.75 -5.75
CA LEU A 69 2.13 -13.06 -6.59
C LEU A 69 1.57 -12.53 -7.91
N ARG A 70 0.62 -13.25 -8.52
CA ARG A 70 -0.04 -12.83 -9.77
C ARG A 70 -0.87 -11.54 -9.63
N ASP A 71 -1.27 -11.20 -8.41
CA ASP A 71 -2.11 -10.03 -8.11
C ASP A 71 -1.26 -8.83 -7.64
N ARG A 72 0.06 -9.01 -7.59
CA ARG A 72 1.03 -8.02 -7.14
C ARG A 72 1.69 -7.34 -8.35
N THR A 73 1.27 -6.11 -8.64
CA THR A 73 1.74 -5.35 -9.80
C THR A 73 3.26 -5.16 -9.81
N GLY A 74 3.85 -4.96 -8.63
CA GLY A 74 5.28 -4.82 -8.49
C GLY A 74 6.02 -6.10 -8.83
N TRP A 75 5.52 -7.23 -8.33
CA TRP A 75 6.05 -8.54 -8.71
C TRP A 75 5.95 -8.84 -10.21
N LEU A 76 4.84 -8.46 -10.86
CA LEU A 76 4.69 -8.63 -12.31
C LEU A 76 5.77 -7.86 -13.09
N ALA A 77 6.16 -6.67 -12.61
CA ALA A 77 7.26 -5.91 -13.20
C ALA A 77 8.62 -6.62 -13.02
N VAL A 78 8.87 -7.23 -11.86
CA VAL A 78 10.06 -8.07 -11.63
C VAL A 78 10.11 -9.22 -12.63
N ARG A 79 9.00 -9.96 -12.80
CA ARG A 79 8.92 -11.08 -13.75
C ARG A 79 9.20 -10.64 -15.18
N TYR A 80 8.61 -9.52 -15.60
CA TYR A 80 8.82 -8.96 -16.93
C TYR A 80 10.30 -8.60 -17.17
N LEU A 81 10.95 -7.91 -16.22
CA LEU A 81 12.35 -7.51 -16.34
C LEU A 81 13.30 -8.72 -16.43
N LEU A 82 13.02 -9.80 -15.70
CA LEU A 82 13.82 -11.03 -15.77
C LEU A 82 13.61 -11.76 -17.10
N ALA A 83 12.36 -11.94 -17.52
CA ALA A 83 12.04 -12.61 -18.77
C ALA A 83 12.56 -11.86 -20.00
N ALA A 84 12.56 -10.52 -19.96
CA ALA A 84 13.08 -9.67 -21.04
C ALA A 84 14.60 -9.49 -21.02
N GLY A 85 15.33 -10.09 -20.07
CA GLY A 85 16.77 -9.90 -19.90
C GLY A 85 17.17 -8.49 -19.44
N GLY A 86 16.22 -7.70 -18.96
CA GLY A 86 16.44 -6.39 -18.35
C GLY A 86 17.15 -6.48 -16.99
N ALA A 87 17.04 -7.64 -16.33
CA ALA A 87 17.76 -8.00 -15.11
C ALA A 87 18.25 -9.45 -15.19
N THR A 88 19.35 -9.74 -14.50
CA THR A 88 19.93 -11.08 -14.36
C THR A 88 19.56 -11.72 -13.01
N GLY A 89 18.85 -11.01 -12.15
CA GLY A 89 18.35 -11.54 -10.89
C GLY A 89 17.55 -10.51 -10.11
N PHE A 90 17.07 -10.90 -8.94
CA PHE A 90 16.38 -10.00 -8.04
C PHE A 90 16.73 -10.27 -6.58
N VAL A 91 16.52 -9.25 -5.75
CA VAL A 91 16.85 -9.26 -4.32
C VAL A 91 15.60 -8.95 -3.52
N VAL A 92 15.34 -9.77 -2.50
CA VAL A 92 14.23 -9.64 -1.55
C VAL A 92 14.74 -9.65 -0.12
N PRO A 93 14.00 -9.12 0.87
CA PRO A 93 14.45 -9.19 2.26
C PRO A 93 14.34 -10.61 2.84
N ASP A 94 13.29 -11.33 2.48
CA ASP A 94 13.00 -12.70 2.93
C ASP A 94 12.29 -13.47 1.81
N GLU A 95 12.55 -14.77 1.72
CA GLU A 95 11.93 -15.67 0.75
C GLU A 95 10.39 -15.72 0.89
N ARG A 96 9.88 -15.54 2.12
CA ARG A 96 8.44 -15.50 2.41
C ARG A 96 7.73 -14.32 1.75
N GLU A 97 8.46 -13.28 1.33
CA GLU A 97 7.84 -12.19 0.57
C GLU A 97 7.43 -12.61 -0.83
N ILE A 98 8.03 -13.65 -1.38
CA ILE A 98 7.76 -14.13 -2.74
C ILE A 98 7.15 -15.53 -2.77
N ALA A 99 7.36 -16.34 -1.73
CA ALA A 99 6.78 -17.66 -1.61
C ALA A 99 6.24 -17.86 -0.19
N TRP A 100 4.95 -17.59 -0.01
CA TRP A 100 4.29 -17.77 1.29
C TRP A 100 4.05 -19.26 1.59
N HIS A 101 3.74 -20.05 0.55
CA HIS A 101 3.58 -21.50 0.65
C HIS A 101 4.78 -22.23 0.02
N SER A 102 5.12 -23.42 0.53
CA SER A 102 6.21 -24.24 -0.02
C SER A 102 6.04 -24.56 -1.50
N GLY A 103 4.81 -24.81 -1.95
CA GLY A 103 4.51 -25.03 -3.37
C GLY A 103 4.78 -23.81 -4.26
N ASP A 104 4.62 -22.59 -3.74
CA ASP A 104 4.96 -21.37 -4.46
C ASP A 104 6.48 -21.24 -4.65
N LEU A 105 7.24 -21.72 -3.66
CA LEU A 105 8.69 -21.69 -3.71
C LEU A 105 9.25 -22.66 -4.76
N ASP A 106 8.71 -23.87 -4.81
CA ASP A 106 9.10 -24.86 -5.83
C ASP A 106 8.77 -24.35 -7.25
N ALA A 107 7.59 -23.74 -7.42
CA ALA A 107 7.21 -23.12 -8.69
C ALA A 107 8.14 -21.95 -9.07
N LEU A 108 8.46 -21.07 -8.12
CA LEU A 108 9.39 -19.96 -8.30
C LEU A 108 10.79 -20.48 -8.68
N ARG A 109 11.29 -21.49 -7.98
CA ARG A 109 12.60 -22.10 -8.23
C ARG A 109 12.65 -22.74 -9.61
N SER A 110 11.62 -23.52 -9.97
CA SER A 110 11.51 -24.13 -11.30
C SER A 110 11.48 -23.07 -12.41
N TRP A 111 10.74 -21.97 -12.20
CA TRP A 111 10.70 -20.87 -13.15
C TRP A 111 12.05 -20.14 -13.25
N LEU A 112 12.72 -19.86 -12.13
CA LEU A 112 14.03 -19.21 -12.16
C LEU A 112 15.10 -20.06 -12.85
N LEU A 113 15.09 -21.37 -12.62
CA LEU A 113 16.00 -22.30 -13.29
C LEU A 113 15.75 -22.42 -14.81
N SER A 114 14.55 -22.04 -15.28
CA SER A 114 14.26 -21.95 -16.72
C SER A 114 14.79 -20.67 -17.38
N LEU A 115 15.31 -19.73 -16.58
CA LEU A 115 15.87 -18.45 -17.02
C LEU A 115 17.37 -18.39 -16.67
N PRO A 116 18.17 -17.58 -17.36
CA PRO A 116 19.53 -17.25 -16.93
C PRO A 116 19.48 -16.21 -15.78
N ALA A 117 18.73 -16.51 -14.70
CA ALA A 117 18.45 -15.60 -13.60
C ALA A 117 18.69 -16.24 -12.23
N PHE A 118 18.86 -15.40 -11.20
CA PHE A 118 18.99 -15.84 -9.81
C PHE A 118 18.08 -15.03 -8.86
N ALA A 119 17.85 -15.57 -7.66
CA ALA A 119 17.23 -14.85 -6.55
C ALA A 119 18.18 -14.81 -5.35
N ALA A 120 18.25 -13.68 -4.67
CA ALA A 120 19.03 -13.54 -3.44
C ALA A 120 18.18 -12.96 -2.31
N CYS A 121 18.26 -13.59 -1.13
CA CYS A 121 17.63 -13.07 0.08
C CYS A 121 18.63 -12.24 0.87
N ALA A 122 18.32 -10.97 1.04
CA ALA A 122 19.03 -10.06 1.94
C ALA A 122 18.42 -10.16 3.33
N TYR A 123 18.56 -11.35 3.96
CA TYR A 123 18.13 -11.53 5.34
C TYR A 123 18.73 -10.38 6.16
N PRO A 124 17.92 -9.44 6.71
CA PRO A 124 18.47 -8.45 7.58
C PRO A 124 19.02 -9.23 8.76
N ARG A 125 20.33 -9.10 9.00
CA ARG A 125 20.98 -9.62 10.19
C ARG A 125 20.19 -9.00 11.35
N ALA A 126 19.31 -9.79 11.96
CA ALA A 126 18.48 -9.34 13.06
C ALA A 126 19.40 -9.08 14.25
N GLY A 127 20.03 -7.90 14.27
CA GLY A 127 20.30 -7.18 15.49
C GLY A 127 18.97 -6.72 16.06
N ARG A 128 18.13 -7.68 16.47
CA ARG A 128 17.07 -7.42 17.44
C ARG A 128 17.78 -7.09 18.75
N GLY A 129 18.17 -5.83 18.90
CA GLY A 129 18.26 -5.27 20.24
C GLY A 129 16.87 -5.40 20.88
N PRO A 130 16.77 -5.75 22.17
CA PRO A 130 15.49 -5.79 22.85
C PRO A 130 14.95 -4.36 22.89
N CYS A 131 14.09 -3.99 21.93
CA CYS A 131 13.21 -2.85 22.10
C CYS A 131 12.22 -3.22 23.20
N GLY A 132 12.60 -2.94 24.44
CA GLY A 132 11.69 -2.84 25.57
C GLY A 132 10.75 -1.66 25.34
N HIS A 133 9.76 -1.85 24.47
CA HIS A 133 8.60 -0.99 24.43
C HIS A 133 7.65 -1.45 25.53
N THR A 134 7.84 -0.88 26.72
CA THR A 134 6.76 -0.76 27.69
C THR A 134 5.64 0.03 27.00
N PRO A 135 4.44 -0.55 26.82
CA PRO A 135 3.34 0.20 26.23
C PRO A 135 3.04 1.41 27.13
N PRO A 136 2.99 2.64 26.61
CA PRO A 136 2.53 3.77 27.40
C PRO A 136 1.09 3.49 27.81
N SER A 137 0.87 3.46 29.12
CA SER A 137 -0.45 3.44 29.74
C SER A 137 -1.26 4.58 29.15
N ALA A 138 -2.21 4.23 28.28
CA ALA A 138 -3.10 5.17 27.64
C ALA A 138 -4.07 5.72 28.70
N ARG A 139 -3.78 6.91 29.22
CA ARG A 139 -4.83 7.79 29.72
C ARG A 139 -5.74 8.13 28.55
N ALA A 140 -7.01 7.75 28.66
CA ALA A 140 -8.06 8.11 27.73
C ALA A 140 -8.13 9.65 27.61
N PRO A 141 -7.90 10.22 26.41
CA PRO A 141 -8.39 11.55 26.09
C PRO A 141 -9.91 11.44 25.90
N GLY A 142 -10.64 12.36 26.51
CA GLY A 142 -12.10 12.37 26.52
C GLY A 142 -12.72 12.24 25.13
N ASP A 143 -13.83 11.51 25.12
CA ASP A 143 -14.81 11.43 24.05
C ASP A 143 -15.24 12.83 23.61
N ASP A 144 -14.62 13.35 22.56
CA ASP A 144 -15.21 14.41 21.73
C ASP A 144 -14.52 14.51 20.36
N VAL A 145 -14.45 13.38 19.63
CA VAL A 145 -14.29 13.45 18.17
C VAL A 145 -15.68 13.68 17.60
N GLY A 146 -16.17 14.92 17.73
CA GLY A 146 -17.38 15.36 17.08
C GLY A 146 -17.30 15.04 15.59
N LEU A 147 -18.29 14.31 15.09
CA LEU A 147 -18.52 14.08 13.67
C LEU A 147 -18.82 15.43 13.01
N THR A 148 -17.78 16.20 12.68
CA THR A 148 -17.97 17.42 11.91
C THR A 148 -18.34 17.00 10.49
N LEU A 149 -19.65 16.99 10.22
CA LEU A 149 -20.18 16.85 8.88
C LEU A 149 -19.64 17.98 8.02
N PHE A 150 -18.84 17.65 7.01
CA PHE A 150 -18.45 18.64 6.02
C PHE A 150 -19.68 18.96 5.16
N PRO A 151 -20.08 20.24 5.04
CA PRO A 151 -21.11 20.60 4.07
C PRO A 151 -20.60 20.23 2.68
N VAL A 152 -21.48 19.69 1.84
CA VAL A 152 -21.16 19.47 0.43
C VAL A 152 -20.96 20.85 -0.21
N PRO A 153 -19.78 21.17 -0.74
CA PRO A 153 -19.57 22.47 -1.34
C PRO A 153 -20.45 22.63 -2.57
N ALA A 154 -20.97 23.84 -2.81
CA ALA A 154 -21.47 24.20 -4.13
C ALA A 154 -20.27 24.30 -5.09
N GLY A 155 -20.36 23.65 -6.25
CA GLY A 155 -19.32 23.73 -7.27
C GLY A 155 -19.35 22.60 -8.28
N ARG A 156 -18.21 22.37 -8.96
CA ARG A 156 -18.12 21.37 -10.03
C ARG A 156 -18.18 19.97 -9.45
N PHE A 157 -19.02 19.14 -10.04
CA PHE A 157 -19.37 17.82 -9.54
C PHE A 157 -19.06 16.74 -10.56
N TRP A 158 -18.50 15.63 -10.10
CA TRP A 158 -18.30 14.41 -10.86
C TRP A 158 -18.73 13.21 -10.03
N GLU A 159 -19.45 12.29 -10.66
CA GLU A 159 -19.90 11.04 -10.04
C GLU A 159 -19.71 9.89 -11.01
N ARG A 160 -19.25 8.74 -10.48
CA ARG A 160 -19.25 7.46 -11.19
C ARG A 160 -19.50 6.30 -10.24
N VAL A 161 -20.08 5.24 -10.80
CA VAL A 161 -20.36 3.98 -10.10
C VAL A 161 -19.36 2.91 -10.55
N TYR A 162 -18.82 2.16 -9.60
CA TYR A 162 -17.84 1.10 -9.84
C TYR A 162 -18.25 -0.18 -9.12
N ALA A 163 -17.83 -1.34 -9.64
CA ALA A 163 -17.96 -2.59 -8.89
C ALA A 163 -17.08 -2.57 -7.63
N LEU A 164 -17.52 -3.24 -6.56
CA LEU A 164 -16.67 -3.50 -5.38
C LEU A 164 -15.63 -4.59 -5.69
N HIS A 165 -14.68 -4.24 -6.55
CA HIS A 165 -13.63 -5.13 -7.03
C HIS A 165 -12.25 -4.44 -6.98
N PRO A 166 -11.15 -5.14 -6.61
CA PRO A 166 -9.84 -4.49 -6.49
C PRO A 166 -9.38 -3.83 -7.79
N LEU A 167 -9.69 -4.43 -8.94
CA LEU A 167 -9.38 -3.85 -10.26
C LEU A 167 -10.10 -2.52 -10.52
N SER A 168 -11.24 -2.27 -9.87
CA SER A 168 -11.97 -1.01 -10.01
C SER A 168 -11.24 0.17 -9.35
N VAL A 169 -10.36 -0.06 -8.36
CA VAL A 169 -9.57 1.01 -7.75
C VAL A 169 -8.66 1.69 -8.77
N ARG A 170 -8.09 0.92 -9.71
CA ARG A 170 -7.30 1.49 -10.81
C ARG A 170 -8.15 2.40 -11.71
N GLN A 171 -9.34 1.94 -12.09
CA GLN A 171 -10.26 2.70 -12.94
C GLN A 171 -10.71 4.00 -12.26
N VAL A 172 -10.97 3.94 -10.95
CA VAL A 172 -11.29 5.13 -10.13
C VAL A 172 -10.16 6.15 -10.19
N ARG A 173 -8.90 5.72 -9.97
CA ARG A 173 -7.72 6.61 -10.00
C ARG A 173 -7.56 7.28 -11.36
N GLU A 174 -7.63 6.50 -12.44
CA GLU A 174 -7.47 7.01 -13.81
C GLU A 174 -8.54 8.05 -14.15
N ALA A 175 -9.82 7.73 -13.86
CA ALA A 175 -10.93 8.64 -14.17
C ALA A 175 -10.91 9.91 -13.31
N ALA A 176 -10.58 9.79 -12.02
CA ALA A 176 -10.45 10.92 -11.12
C ALA A 176 -9.27 11.83 -11.50
N TRP A 177 -8.13 11.25 -11.90
CA TRP A 177 -6.97 12.01 -12.36
C TRP A 177 -7.35 12.89 -13.55
N THR A 178 -7.98 12.30 -14.57
CA THR A 178 -8.46 13.05 -15.74
C THR A 178 -9.43 14.16 -15.32
N TYR A 179 -10.38 13.88 -14.43
CA TYR A 179 -11.33 14.90 -13.96
C TYR A 179 -10.64 16.06 -13.24
N LEU A 180 -9.72 15.79 -12.29
CA LEU A 180 -9.04 16.83 -11.52
C LEU A 180 -8.13 17.69 -12.40
N VAL A 181 -7.41 17.08 -13.36
CA VAL A 181 -6.58 17.81 -14.33
C VAL A 181 -7.43 18.69 -15.24
N LEU A 182 -8.49 18.14 -15.84
CA LEU A 182 -9.37 18.91 -16.74
C LEU A 182 -10.16 20.00 -16.00
N SER A 183 -10.45 19.79 -14.72
CA SER A 183 -11.07 20.80 -13.88
C SER A 183 -10.07 21.86 -13.41
N GLY A 184 -8.76 21.64 -13.56
CA GLY A 184 -7.73 22.56 -13.11
C GLY A 184 -7.76 22.78 -11.61
N TRP A 185 -8.02 21.74 -10.82
CA TRP A 185 -7.97 21.87 -9.36
C TRP A 185 -6.52 22.17 -8.93
N PRO A 186 -6.27 23.24 -8.16
CA PRO A 186 -4.90 23.71 -7.89
C PRO A 186 -4.19 22.97 -6.75
N GLY A 187 -4.89 22.06 -6.05
CA GLY A 187 -4.29 21.26 -4.98
C GLY A 187 -3.37 20.15 -5.47
N ASP A 188 -2.79 19.41 -4.53
CA ASP A 188 -1.95 18.25 -4.83
C ASP A 188 -2.81 17.09 -5.40
N ILE A 189 -2.87 17.01 -6.72
CA ILE A 189 -3.59 15.96 -7.45
C ILE A 189 -3.08 14.57 -7.08
N VAL A 190 -1.77 14.40 -6.87
CA VAL A 190 -1.20 13.09 -6.53
C VAL A 190 -1.72 12.66 -5.15
N ALA A 191 -1.64 13.55 -4.15
CA ALA A 191 -2.17 13.27 -2.82
C ALA A 191 -3.68 13.00 -2.83
N ALA A 192 -4.47 13.76 -3.59
CA ALA A 192 -5.91 13.54 -3.71
C ALA A 192 -6.27 12.17 -4.31
N ILE A 193 -5.55 11.75 -5.35
CA ILE A 193 -5.75 10.43 -5.97
C ILE A 193 -5.35 9.31 -5.03
N GLU A 194 -4.30 9.51 -4.24
CA GLU A 194 -3.86 8.58 -3.20
C GLU A 194 -4.85 8.48 -2.02
N VAL A 195 -5.50 9.58 -1.64
CA VAL A 195 -6.61 9.59 -0.68
C VAL A 195 -7.79 8.82 -1.25
N LEU A 196 -8.24 9.16 -2.47
CA LEU A 196 -9.35 8.49 -3.12
C LEU A 196 -9.12 6.97 -3.25
N ALA A 197 -7.91 6.56 -3.65
CA ALA A 197 -7.56 5.14 -3.77
C ALA A 197 -7.72 4.38 -2.44
N ARG A 198 -7.33 4.99 -1.33
CA ARG A 198 -7.48 4.40 0.02
C ARG A 198 -8.94 4.27 0.43
N LEU A 199 -9.75 5.29 0.17
CA LEU A 199 -11.18 5.27 0.46
C LEU A 199 -11.90 4.19 -0.38
N ALA A 200 -11.61 4.15 -1.68
CA ALA A 200 -12.15 3.13 -2.59
C ALA A 200 -11.71 1.70 -2.20
N TYR A 201 -10.44 1.53 -1.83
CA TYR A 201 -9.93 0.24 -1.37
C TYR A 201 -10.62 -0.21 -0.07
N ASN A 202 -10.83 0.70 0.88
CA ASN A 202 -11.59 0.39 2.10
C ASN A 202 -13.02 -0.07 1.77
N ALA A 203 -13.71 0.58 0.83
CA ALA A 203 -15.02 0.13 0.37
C ALA A 203 -14.95 -1.29 -0.20
N VAL A 204 -13.97 -1.59 -1.07
CA VAL A 204 -13.77 -2.93 -1.65
C VAL A 204 -13.53 -3.99 -0.58
N VAL A 205 -12.74 -3.69 0.46
CA VAL A 205 -12.40 -4.66 1.51
C VAL A 205 -13.56 -4.88 2.47
N HIS A 206 -14.28 -3.80 2.85
CA HIS A 206 -15.20 -3.85 3.99
C HIS A 206 -16.68 -3.92 3.61
N ALA A 207 -17.06 -3.53 2.39
CA ALA A 207 -18.45 -3.43 1.97
C ALA A 207 -18.92 -4.54 1.03
N ARG A 208 -18.07 -5.54 0.77
CA ARG A 208 -18.46 -6.72 0.00
C ARG A 208 -19.53 -7.53 0.75
N PRO A 209 -20.68 -7.83 0.12
CA PRO A 209 -21.68 -8.72 0.68
C PRO A 209 -21.13 -10.12 0.96
N VAL A 210 -21.58 -10.74 2.04
CA VAL A 210 -21.17 -12.10 2.43
C VAL A 210 -21.71 -13.16 1.47
N ASP A 211 -22.86 -12.90 0.85
CA ASP A 211 -23.52 -13.77 -0.13
C ASP A 211 -22.89 -13.72 -1.53
N GLY A 212 -21.85 -12.90 -1.72
CA GLY A 212 -21.18 -12.75 -3.01
C GLY A 212 -21.99 -11.99 -4.07
N ALA A 213 -23.09 -11.34 -3.67
CA ALA A 213 -23.88 -10.51 -4.58
C ALA A 213 -23.02 -9.39 -5.20
N ALA A 214 -23.30 -9.07 -6.45
CA ALA A 214 -22.62 -8.00 -7.16
C ALA A 214 -22.95 -6.65 -6.50
N ALA A 215 -21.99 -6.12 -5.73
CA ALA A 215 -22.11 -4.83 -5.07
C ALA A 215 -21.28 -3.74 -5.79
N ARG A 216 -21.70 -2.50 -5.60
CA ARG A 216 -21.12 -1.32 -6.25
C ARG A 216 -20.81 -0.24 -5.23
N MET A 217 -19.78 0.55 -5.48
CA MET A 217 -19.51 1.80 -4.78
C MET A 217 -19.82 2.98 -5.69
N VAL A 218 -20.25 4.09 -5.10
CA VAL A 218 -20.40 5.38 -5.79
C VAL A 218 -19.26 6.28 -5.36
N VAL A 219 -18.53 6.83 -6.33
CA VAL A 219 -17.45 7.79 -6.07
C VAL A 219 -17.89 9.15 -6.56
N ARG A 220 -17.80 10.16 -5.70
CA ARG A 220 -18.12 11.55 -6.02
C ARG A 220 -16.93 12.46 -5.70
N LEU A 221 -16.68 13.41 -6.60
CA LEU A 221 -15.68 14.47 -6.43
C LEU A 221 -16.39 15.81 -6.59
N THR A 222 -16.33 16.63 -5.55
CA THR A 222 -16.92 17.97 -5.54
C THR A 222 -15.82 19.00 -5.32
N LEU A 223 -15.62 19.87 -6.31
CA LEU A 223 -14.69 20.99 -6.26
C LEU A 223 -15.45 22.23 -5.84
N SER A 224 -15.09 22.81 -4.70
CA SER A 224 -15.67 24.06 -4.22
C SER A 224 -15.10 25.27 -4.96
N GLU A 225 -15.78 26.42 -4.82
CA GLU A 225 -15.27 27.72 -5.29
C GLU A 225 -14.01 28.19 -4.55
N HIS A 226 -13.69 27.60 -3.39
CA HIS A 226 -12.53 27.94 -2.56
C HIS A 226 -11.41 26.90 -2.69
N ASP A 227 -11.30 26.28 -3.86
CA ASP A 227 -10.28 25.27 -4.19
C ASP A 227 -10.22 24.07 -3.23
N ALA A 228 -11.32 23.78 -2.52
CA ALA A 228 -11.44 22.59 -1.70
C ALA A 228 -11.99 21.44 -2.54
N LEU A 229 -11.39 20.26 -2.38
CA LEU A 229 -11.87 19.02 -2.98
C LEU A 229 -12.51 18.16 -1.88
N LEU A 230 -13.80 17.88 -2.03
CA LEU A 230 -14.49 16.85 -1.28
C LEU A 230 -14.52 15.56 -2.10
N VAL A 231 -13.92 14.51 -1.55
CA VAL A 231 -13.99 13.13 -2.06
C VAL A 231 -14.99 12.38 -1.22
N ASP A 232 -15.99 11.76 -1.86
CA ASP A 232 -16.98 10.91 -1.20
C ASP A 232 -16.97 9.53 -1.86
N VAL A 233 -16.84 8.49 -1.04
CA VAL A 233 -16.96 7.09 -1.47
C VAL A 233 -18.09 6.46 -0.68
N GLU A 234 -19.20 6.20 -1.37
CA GLU A 234 -20.37 5.53 -0.84
C GLU A 234 -20.28 4.02 -1.11
N ASP A 235 -20.53 3.23 -0.07
CA ASP A 235 -20.62 1.78 -0.14
C ASP A 235 -21.96 1.28 0.42
N PRO A 236 -22.48 0.12 -0.03
CA PRO A 236 -23.83 -0.35 0.27
C PRO A 236 -23.93 -1.03 1.64
N ARG A 237 -22.89 -0.92 2.48
CA ARG A 237 -22.90 -1.51 3.83
C ARG A 237 -23.09 -0.38 4.84
N PRO A 238 -24.28 -0.24 5.46
CA PRO A 238 -24.55 0.85 6.38
C PRO A 238 -23.73 0.75 7.66
N ASP A 239 -23.35 -0.47 8.05
CA ASP A 239 -22.54 -0.71 9.24
C ASP A 239 -21.12 -0.17 9.09
N PHE A 240 -20.69 0.63 10.06
CA PHE A 240 -19.30 0.99 10.27
C PHE A 240 -18.90 0.91 11.75
N PRO A 241 -18.88 -0.31 12.33
CA PRO A 241 -18.53 -0.47 13.73
C PRO A 241 -17.12 0.08 14.00
N HIS A 242 -16.97 0.76 15.13
CA HIS A 242 -15.70 1.35 15.56
C HIS A 242 -15.10 2.37 14.57
N SER A 243 -15.95 3.10 13.84
CA SER A 243 -15.54 4.13 12.88
C SER A 243 -14.54 5.15 13.46
N ALA A 244 -14.73 5.57 14.72
CA ALA A 244 -13.82 6.49 15.40
C ALA A 244 -12.40 5.90 15.54
N ALA A 245 -12.30 4.63 15.93
CA ALA A 245 -11.02 3.92 16.04
C ALA A 245 -10.38 3.68 14.66
N ALA A 246 -11.17 3.39 13.62
CA ALA A 246 -10.68 3.29 12.25
C ALA A 246 -10.15 4.63 11.71
N ILE A 247 -10.86 5.74 11.95
CA ILE A 247 -10.44 7.11 11.57
C ILE A 247 -9.21 7.58 12.37
N ALA A 248 -9.09 7.13 13.63
CA ALA A 248 -7.90 7.34 14.46
C ALA A 248 -6.72 6.46 14.04
N GLY A 249 -6.92 5.48 13.16
CA GLY A 249 -5.87 4.58 12.68
C GLY A 249 -5.56 3.40 13.59
N VAL A 250 -6.40 3.13 14.59
CA VAL A 250 -6.21 2.05 15.57
C VAL A 250 -6.54 0.68 14.95
N LEU A 251 -7.54 0.64 14.05
CA LEU A 251 -8.04 -0.60 13.44
C LEU A 251 -7.57 -0.83 11.99
N GLY A 252 -6.73 0.06 11.47
CA GLY A 252 -6.20 -0.02 10.10
C GLY A 252 -5.51 1.28 9.69
N SER A 253 -4.58 1.20 8.73
CA SER A 253 -3.80 2.36 8.31
C SER A 253 -4.47 3.22 7.23
N GLY A 254 -5.44 2.69 6.47
CA GLY A 254 -5.97 3.35 5.27
C GLY A 254 -6.51 4.77 5.51
N LEU A 255 -7.41 4.97 6.49
CA LEU A 255 -7.94 6.30 6.80
C LEU A 255 -6.94 7.20 7.52
N LEU A 256 -6.03 6.62 8.33
CA LEU A 256 -4.94 7.36 8.94
C LEU A 256 -3.97 7.91 7.90
N GLU A 257 -3.65 7.12 6.88
CA GLU A 257 -2.79 7.55 5.78
C GLU A 257 -3.45 8.65 4.95
N ALA A 258 -4.77 8.55 4.67
CA ALA A 258 -5.50 9.64 4.05
C ALA A 258 -5.36 10.95 4.86
N ARG A 259 -5.42 10.87 6.19
CA ARG A 259 -5.18 12.03 7.07
C ARG A 259 -3.74 12.54 7.01
N ARG A 260 -2.76 11.64 6.94
CA ARG A 260 -1.33 12.00 6.78
C ARG A 260 -1.04 12.67 5.45
N LEU A 261 -1.87 12.44 4.43
CA LEU A 261 -1.85 13.13 3.15
C LEU A 261 -2.61 14.47 3.18
N GLY A 262 -2.95 14.98 4.35
CA GLY A 262 -3.61 16.29 4.54
C GLY A 262 -5.13 16.26 4.47
N ALA A 263 -5.76 15.11 4.24
CA ALA A 263 -7.22 15.03 4.19
C ALA A 263 -7.85 15.08 5.59
N LYS A 264 -8.96 15.81 5.73
CA LYS A 264 -9.86 15.67 6.88
C LYS A 264 -10.89 14.60 6.55
N VAL A 265 -10.90 13.52 7.30
CA VAL A 265 -11.75 12.35 7.02
C VAL A 265 -12.94 12.31 7.98
N SER A 266 -14.14 12.09 7.43
CA SER A 266 -15.36 11.81 8.18
C SER A 266 -16.17 10.73 7.48
N TRP A 267 -17.28 10.31 8.08
CA TRP A 267 -18.23 9.40 7.42
C TRP A 267 -19.65 9.77 7.79
N VAL A 268 -20.59 9.39 6.94
CA VAL A 268 -22.03 9.62 7.12
C VAL A 268 -22.80 8.40 6.66
N LEU A 269 -23.96 8.17 7.27
CA LEU A 269 -24.92 7.20 6.74
C LEU A 269 -25.61 7.82 5.52
N SER A 270 -25.93 7.01 4.51
CA SER A 270 -26.78 7.45 3.39
C SER A 270 -28.16 7.82 3.91
N ALA A 271 -28.86 8.73 3.22
CA ALA A 271 -30.15 9.27 3.68
C ALA A 271 -31.23 8.19 3.80
N ASP A 272 -31.13 7.12 3.00
CA ASP A 272 -32.02 5.96 3.04
C ASP A 272 -31.61 4.91 4.09
N GLY A 273 -30.49 5.11 4.78
CA GLY A 273 -29.94 4.18 5.77
C GLY A 273 -29.37 2.89 5.18
N THR A 274 -29.29 2.75 3.86
CA THR A 274 -28.88 1.49 3.20
C THR A 274 -27.38 1.42 2.91
N GLY A 275 -26.68 2.54 3.02
CA GLY A 275 -25.25 2.62 2.77
C GLY A 275 -24.56 3.62 3.68
N LYS A 276 -23.26 3.76 3.49
CA LYS A 276 -22.46 4.79 4.14
C LYS A 276 -21.53 5.46 3.14
N SER A 277 -21.23 6.71 3.40
CA SER A 277 -20.28 7.53 2.66
C SER A 277 -19.09 7.85 3.54
N VAL A 278 -17.89 7.46 3.12
CA VAL A 278 -16.64 7.95 3.73
C VAL A 278 -16.18 9.17 2.94
N ARG A 279 -16.02 10.28 3.64
CA ARG A 279 -15.69 11.59 3.07
C ARG A 279 -14.27 11.99 3.42
N ALA A 280 -13.56 12.56 2.47
CA ALA A 280 -12.26 13.20 2.67
C ALA A 280 -12.29 14.61 2.07
N LEU A 281 -12.01 15.61 2.90
CA LEU A 281 -11.85 17.00 2.48
C LEU A 281 -10.36 17.34 2.36
N LEU A 282 -9.95 17.77 1.18
CA LEU A 282 -8.61 18.28 0.87
C LEU A 282 -8.73 19.77 0.55
N LEU A 283 -7.83 20.57 1.11
CA LEU A 283 -7.70 21.98 0.76
C LEU A 283 -6.54 22.11 -0.23
N ALA A 284 -6.69 22.92 -1.28
CA ALA A 284 -5.50 23.41 -1.97
C ALA A 284 -4.68 24.21 -0.96
N GLU A 285 -3.40 23.88 -0.79
CA GLU A 285 -2.54 24.72 0.04
C GLU A 285 -2.51 26.13 -0.58
N PRO A 286 -2.62 27.19 0.23
CA PRO A 286 -2.45 28.53 -0.29
C PRO A 286 -1.04 28.62 -0.84
N THR A 287 -0.91 28.76 -2.16
CA THR A 287 0.36 29.15 -2.77
C THR A 287 0.79 30.46 -2.11
N HIS A 288 1.78 30.40 -1.23
CA HIS A 288 2.46 31.59 -0.73
C HIS A 288 3.09 32.28 -1.93
N GLY A 289 2.38 33.28 -2.46
CA GLY A 289 2.87 34.22 -3.48
C GLY A 289 3.85 35.22 -2.90
#